data_AF-A0A2S0N5R0-F1
#
_entry.id   AF-A0A2S0N5R0-F1
#
_cell.length_a   1.000
_cell.length_b   1.000
_cell.length_c   1.000
_cell.angle_alpha   90.00
_cell.angle_beta   90.00
_cell.angle_gamma   90.00
#
_symmetry.space_group_name_H-M   'P 1'
#
loop_
_entity.id
_entity.type
_entity.pdbx_description
1 polymer ?
#
loop_
_entity_poly.entity_id
_entity_poly.type
_entity_poly.pdbx_seq_one_letter_code
_entity_poly.pdbx_strand_id
1 'polypeptide(L)'
;MKIVSKTRRFEPEMIERNEHDLNGIDVRQLKTGVLDVNLLKEAGLCVQPILNECRVVAVSYSGQTMNFSTKQREVLFHAKAVNGAYLGTYFANAFKALS
;
A
#
# COMPACT_ATOMS: atom_id res chain seq x y z
N MET A 1 30.97 14.56 29.10
CA MET A 1 30.76 13.80 27.85
C MET A 1 29.24 13.61 27.68
N LYS A 2 28.56 14.41 26.84
CA LYS A 2 27.11 14.34 26.64
C LYS A 2 26.84 13.68 25.28
N ILE A 3 26.35 12.46 25.28
CA ILE A 3 25.87 11.79 24.07
C ILE A 3 24.41 12.26 23.88
N VAL A 4 24.21 13.19 22.94
CA VAL A 4 22.87 13.61 22.53
C VAL A 4 22.43 12.65 21.43
N SER A 5 21.65 11.64 21.79
CA SER A 5 20.95 10.77 20.86
C SER A 5 19.89 11.61 20.13
N LYS A 6 20.25 12.18 18.97
CA LYS A 6 19.29 12.76 18.03
C LYS A 6 18.48 11.61 17.42
N THR A 7 17.37 11.26 18.06
CA THR A 7 16.31 10.49 17.42
C THR A 7 15.75 11.35 16.29
N ARG A 8 16.27 11.15 15.06
CA ARG A 8 15.65 11.72 13.86
C ARG A 8 14.28 11.04 13.73
N ARG A 9 13.21 11.75 14.10
CA ARG A 9 11.87 11.38 13.63
C ARG A 9 11.93 11.44 12.11
N PHE A 10 11.68 10.32 11.46
CA PHE A 10 11.31 10.30 10.06
C PHE A 10 9.91 10.93 9.99
N GLU A 11 9.86 12.24 9.80
CA GLU A 11 8.67 12.89 9.28
C GLU A 11 8.59 12.45 7.81
N PRO A 12 7.57 11.69 7.37
CA PRO A 12 7.41 11.42 5.96
C PRO A 12 7.15 12.75 5.26
N GLU A 13 8.11 13.22 4.47
CA GLU A 13 7.89 14.34 3.57
C GLU A 13 6.75 13.96 2.62
N MET A 14 5.56 14.51 2.85
CA MET A 14 4.46 14.44 1.90
C MET A 14 4.85 15.30 0.70
N ILE A 15 5.51 14.67 -0.27
CA ILE A 15 5.85 15.31 -1.54
C ILE A 15 4.57 15.35 -2.38
N GLU A 16 3.78 16.41 -2.18
CA GLU A 16 2.70 16.83 -3.09
C GLU A 16 3.29 17.28 -4.42
N ARG A 17 3.66 16.36 -5.32
CA ARG A 17 3.93 16.70 -6.73
C ARG A 17 3.39 15.63 -7.69
N ASN A 18 2.31 16.03 -8.37
CA ASN A 18 1.63 15.47 -9.54
C ASN A 18 1.11 14.04 -9.40
N GLU A 19 -0.11 13.95 -8.85
CA GLU A 19 -0.77 12.75 -8.31
C GLU A 19 -1.67 11.98 -9.30
N HIS A 20 -1.64 12.28 -10.60
CA HIS A 20 -2.82 12.01 -11.43
C HIS A 20 -2.75 10.84 -12.42
N ASP A 21 -1.59 10.26 -12.68
CA ASP A 21 -1.51 9.14 -13.63
C ASP A 21 -0.29 8.28 -13.33
N LEU A 22 -0.53 7.13 -12.69
CA LEU A 22 0.37 6.01 -12.91
C LEU A 22 -0.03 5.38 -14.24
N ASN A 23 0.73 5.62 -15.31
CA ASN A 23 0.52 4.98 -16.61
C ASN A 23 -0.87 5.20 -17.24
N GLY A 24 -1.53 6.33 -17.01
CA GLY A 24 -2.86 6.62 -17.57
C GLY A 24 -4.04 6.09 -16.72
N ILE A 25 -3.77 5.65 -15.49
CA ILE A 25 -4.78 5.19 -14.53
C ILE A 25 -4.98 6.25 -13.45
N ASP A 26 -6.20 6.80 -13.39
CA ASP A 26 -6.64 7.64 -12.27
C ASP A 26 -6.80 6.78 -11.02
N VAL A 27 -5.76 6.81 -10.17
CA VAL A 27 -5.70 6.03 -8.93
C VAL A 27 -6.81 6.37 -7.92
N ARG A 28 -7.51 7.51 -8.09
CA ARG A 28 -8.68 7.88 -7.26
C ARG A 28 -9.96 7.19 -7.72
N GLN A 29 -10.00 6.64 -8.94
CA GLN A 29 -11.15 5.90 -9.46
C GLN A 29 -11.12 4.41 -9.14
N LEU A 30 -9.95 3.88 -8.74
CA LEU A 30 -9.82 2.50 -8.28
C LEU A 30 -10.60 2.31 -6.98
N LYS A 31 -11.58 1.41 -7.01
CA LYS A 31 -12.47 1.12 -5.88
C LYS A 31 -12.23 -0.24 -5.29
N THR A 32 -11.68 -1.17 -6.07
CA THR A 32 -11.46 -2.55 -5.66
C THR A 32 -10.10 -3.08 -6.13
N GLY A 33 -9.65 -4.14 -5.46
CA GLY A 33 -8.46 -4.87 -5.86
C GLY A 33 -8.51 -6.32 -5.43
N VAL A 34 -7.69 -7.15 -6.05
CA VAL A 34 -7.51 -8.56 -5.67
C VAL A 34 -6.13 -8.74 -5.07
N LEU A 35 -6.04 -8.96 -3.76
CA LEU A 35 -4.76 -9.15 -3.09
C LEU A 35 -4.11 -10.48 -3.49
N ASP A 36 -2.81 -10.45 -3.73
CA ASP A 36 -2.00 -11.66 -3.90
C ASP A 36 -1.60 -12.23 -2.54
N VAL A 37 -2.51 -13.00 -1.94
CA VAL A 37 -2.29 -13.63 -0.63
C VAL A 37 -1.04 -14.53 -0.59
N ASN A 38 -0.66 -15.15 -1.71
CA ASN A 38 0.54 -16.00 -1.74
C ASN A 38 1.80 -15.12 -1.64
N LEU A 39 1.87 -14.06 -2.43
CA LEU A 39 2.96 -13.08 -2.35
C LEU A 39 3.07 -12.49 -0.94
N LEU A 40 1.94 -12.15 -0.31
CA LEU A 40 1.94 -11.62 1.06
C LEU A 40 2.51 -12.65 2.06
N LYS A 41 2.14 -13.92 1.95
CA LYS A 41 2.67 -15.00 2.80
C LYS A 41 4.17 -15.23 2.55
N GLU A 42 4.60 -15.24 1.30
CA GLU A 42 6.01 -15.37 0.92
C GLU A 42 6.86 -14.21 1.42
N ALA A 43 6.29 -13.00 1.45
CA ALA A 43 6.89 -11.82 2.06
C ALA A 43 6.90 -11.86 3.61
N GLY A 44 6.38 -12.94 4.23
CA GLY A 44 6.35 -13.12 5.68
C GLY A 44 5.26 -12.28 6.39
N LEU A 45 4.28 -11.74 5.67
CA LEU A 45 3.20 -10.95 6.27
C LEU A 45 2.15 -11.85 6.90
N CYS A 46 1.65 -11.43 8.07
CA CYS A 46 0.50 -12.07 8.71
C CYS A 46 -0.78 -11.72 7.92
N VAL A 47 -1.31 -12.69 7.18
CA VAL A 47 -2.53 -12.53 6.39
C VAL A 47 -3.75 -12.80 7.26
N GLN A 48 -4.67 -11.84 7.33
CA GLN A 48 -5.92 -12.01 8.07
C GLN A 48 -6.74 -13.18 7.51
N PRO A 49 -7.37 -14.03 8.35
CA PRO A 49 -8.10 -15.22 7.90
C PRO A 49 -9.16 -14.94 6.81
N ILE A 50 -9.84 -13.79 6.89
CA ILE A 50 -10.85 -13.35 5.92
C ILE A 50 -10.32 -13.30 4.48
N LEU A 51 -9.02 -13.06 4.28
CA LEU A 51 -8.39 -13.03 2.96
C LEU A 51 -8.16 -14.42 2.37
N ASN A 52 -8.21 -15.49 3.16
CA ASN A 52 -8.22 -16.84 2.63
C ASN A 52 -9.57 -17.18 1.98
N GLU A 53 -10.66 -16.58 2.45
CA GLU A 53 -12.02 -16.77 1.94
C GLU A 53 -12.34 -15.81 0.79
N CYS A 54 -12.00 -14.53 0.94
CA CYS A 54 -12.25 -13.50 -0.06
C CYS A 54 -11.01 -12.62 -0.26
N ARG A 55 -10.41 -12.71 -1.45
CA ARG A 55 -9.22 -11.92 -1.83
C ARG A 55 -9.56 -10.56 -2.42
N VAL A 56 -10.84 -10.34 -2.74
CA VAL A 56 -11.34 -9.07 -3.27
C VAL A 56 -11.52 -8.10 -2.11
N VAL A 57 -10.91 -6.94 -2.23
CA VAL A 57 -10.91 -5.89 -1.21
C VAL A 57 -11.36 -4.57 -1.81
N ALA A 58 -12.01 -3.75 -1.01
CA ALA A 58 -12.18 -2.34 -1.34
C ALA A 58 -10.82 -1.64 -1.18
N VAL A 59 -10.45 -0.81 -2.15
CA VAL A 59 -9.20 -0.03 -2.09
C VAL A 59 -9.50 1.45 -2.13
N SER A 60 -8.62 2.23 -1.50
CA SER A 60 -8.59 3.68 -1.65
C SER A 60 -7.13 4.14 -1.67
N TYR A 61 -6.82 5.10 -2.53
CA TYR A 61 -5.49 5.71 -2.58
C TYR A 61 -5.07 6.21 -1.19
N SER A 62 -3.87 5.83 -0.77
CA SER A 62 -3.28 6.21 0.51
C SER A 62 -2.15 7.22 0.33
N GLY A 63 -1.38 7.09 -0.75
CA GLY A 63 -0.22 7.93 -1.01
C GLY A 63 0.75 7.25 -1.97
N GLN A 64 1.98 7.76 -2.01
CA GLN A 64 3.08 7.13 -2.73
C GLN A 64 4.32 7.11 -1.83
N THR A 65 5.18 6.13 -2.03
CA THR A 65 6.48 6.10 -1.36
C THR A 65 7.57 5.64 -2.32
N MET A 66 8.82 5.99 -2.00
CA MET A 66 9.97 5.55 -2.79
C MET A 66 10.29 4.09 -2.45
N ASN A 67 10.21 3.21 -3.45
CA ASN A 67 10.77 1.87 -3.32
C ASN A 67 12.30 1.96 -3.46
N PHE A 68 13.01 1.68 -2.37
CA PHE A 68 14.47 1.85 -2.32
C PHE A 68 15.23 0.84 -3.18
N SER A 69 14.61 -0.31 -3.48
CA SER A 69 15.18 -1.38 -4.30
C SER A 69 15.07 -1.06 -5.79
N THR A 70 13.94 -0.52 -6.25
CA THR A 70 13.70 -0.17 -7.66
C THR A 70 14.02 1.29 -7.99
N LYS A 71 14.21 2.15 -6.98
CA LYS A 71 14.35 3.62 -7.09
C LYS A 71 13.16 4.30 -7.79
N GLN A 72 12.00 3.64 -7.78
CA GLN A 72 10.77 4.18 -8.34
C GLN A 72 9.78 4.55 -7.23
N ARG A 73 8.91 5.52 -7.49
CA ARG A 73 7.77 5.79 -6.63
C ARG A 73 6.71 4.73 -6.88
N GLU A 74 6.27 4.08 -5.81
CA GLU A 74 5.18 3.12 -5.85
C GLU A 74 3.97 3.68 -5.09
N VAL A 75 2.79 3.48 -5.65
CA VAL A 75 1.53 3.86 -5.01
C VAL A 75 1.17 2.87 -3.90
N LEU A 76 0.58 3.43 -2.85
CA LEU A 76 0.05 2.73 -1.71
C LEU A 76 -1.48 2.83 -1.73
N PHE A 77 -2.14 1.71 -1.41
CA PHE A 77 -3.58 1.63 -1.25
C PHE A 77 -3.91 1.16 0.15
N HIS A 78 -4.89 1.81 0.77
CA HIS A 78 -5.59 1.24 1.92
C HIS A 78 -6.54 0.16 1.42
N ALA A 79 -6.47 -1.03 2.00
CA ALA A 79 -7.37 -2.13 1.70
C ALA A 79 -8.35 -2.37 2.85
N LYS A 80 -9.61 -2.61 2.50
CA LYS A 80 -10.68 -2.98 3.44
C LYS A 80 -11.38 -4.23 2.94
N ALA A 81 -11.79 -5.09 3.87
CA ALA A 81 -12.62 -6.24 3.56
C ALA A 81 -14.05 -5.80 3.20
N VAL A 82 -14.85 -6.73 2.67
CA VAL A 82 -16.26 -6.51 2.28
C VAL A 82 -17.12 -6.02 3.45
N ASN A 83 -16.79 -6.43 4.68
CA ASN A 83 -17.47 -5.96 5.90
C ASN A 83 -16.97 -4.59 6.40
N GLY A 84 -16.08 -3.92 5.65
CA GLY A 84 -15.50 -2.63 6.00
C GLY A 84 -14.29 -2.69 6.93
N ALA A 85 -13.90 -3.88 7.41
CA ALA A 85 -12.74 -4.02 8.29
C ALA A 85 -11.45 -3.62 7.58
N TYR A 86 -10.61 -2.82 8.26
CA TYR A 86 -9.33 -2.40 7.72
C TYR A 86 -8.33 -3.56 7.70
N LEU A 87 -7.74 -3.81 6.53
CA LEU A 87 -6.82 -4.93 6.33
C LEU A 87 -5.36 -4.46 6.39
N GLY A 88 -5.09 -3.26 5.89
CA GLY A 88 -3.75 -2.69 5.89
C GLY A 88 -3.52 -1.70 4.74
N THR A 89 -2.30 -1.18 4.67
CA THR A 89 -1.80 -0.41 3.53
C THR A 89 -0.86 -1.30 2.73
N TYR A 90 -1.09 -1.40 1.43
CA TYR A 90 -0.32 -2.25 0.54
C TYR A 90 0.18 -1.48 -0.67
N PHE A 91 1.35 -1.86 -1.16
CA PHE A 91 1.86 -1.40 -2.46
C PHE A 91 0.98 -1.90 -3.59
N ALA A 92 0.94 -1.15 -4.70
CA ALA A 92 0.19 -1.53 -5.90
C ALA A 92 0.57 -2.94 -6.43
N ASN A 93 1.84 -3.35 -6.27
CA ASN A 93 2.34 -4.67 -6.67
C ASN A 93 1.81 -5.84 -5.83
N ALA A 94 1.20 -5.58 -4.67
CA ALA A 94 0.58 -6.60 -3.83
C ALA A 94 -0.79 -7.04 -4.36
N PHE A 95 -1.30 -6.38 -5.40
CA PHE A 95 -2.58 -6.67 -6.02
C PHE A 95 -2.37 -7.36 -7.37
N LYS A 96 -3.05 -8.49 -7.60
CA LYS A 96 -3.12 -9.16 -8.91
C LYS A 96 -3.89 -8.34 -9.93
N ALA A 97 -4.85 -7.56 -9.46
CA ALA A 97 -5.69 -6.68 -10.25
C ALA A 97 -6.17 -5.50 -9.39
N LEU A 98 -6.30 -4.34 -10.01
CA LEU A 98 -6.88 -3.12 -9.47
C LEU A 98 -7.95 -2.63 -10.44
N SER A 99 -9.12 -2.23 -9.93
CA SER A 99 -10.26 -1.81 -10.76
C SER A 99 -11.15 -0.77 -10.10
#